data_AF-A0A8T6X192-F1
#
_entry.id   AF-A0A8T6X192-F1
#
_cell.length_a   1.000
_cell.length_b   1.000
_cell.length_c   1.000
_cell.angle_alpha   90.00
_cell.angle_beta   90.00
_cell.angle_gamma   90.00
#
_symmetry.space_group_name_H-M   'P 1'
#
loop_
_entity.id
_entity.type
_entity.pdbx_description
1 polymer ?
#
loop_
_entity_poly.entity_id
_entity_poly.type
_entity_poly.pdbx_seq_one_letter_code
_entity_poly.pdbx_strand_id
1 'polypeptide(L)'
;MVVDPLVYSTFVGGGAGELEEPVAGVAVDAAGRALVAGQTNTTDFPVTVGAFQTSNAGGSTDLFVFRLSADGSDLEWSTYLGGTNADYPYDIAVDSGGLAVVVGRTNSTDMPTTSGAYDTVHTGSDHEGFLLKLNAQGTGLVFSSYLGGNATDELVAVALDGTDGILVAGNTLSPDLPASSGAAFENLTGFSFDAFVAKVRSDGSSVDALTYLGGAKWDVALSLDLDDQ
;
A
#
# COMPACT_ATOMS: atom_id res chain seq x y z
N MET A 1 -18.61 -14.44 31.04
CA MET A 1 -18.21 -13.47 30.02
C MET A 1 -16.98 -12.76 30.56
N VAL A 2 -15.81 -13.16 30.08
CA VAL A 2 -14.56 -12.44 30.36
C VAL A 2 -14.41 -11.45 29.20
N VAL A 3 -14.25 -10.17 29.53
CA VAL A 3 -13.86 -9.16 28.54
C VAL A 3 -12.34 -9.18 28.55
N ASP A 4 -11.72 -9.37 27.39
CA ASP A 4 -10.26 -9.29 27.29
C ASP A 4 -9.81 -7.87 27.65
N PRO A 5 -8.77 -7.71 28.49
CA PRO A 5 -8.30 -6.39 28.89
C PRO A 5 -7.72 -5.64 27.70
N LEU A 6 -7.97 -4.32 27.65
CA LEU A 6 -7.28 -3.43 26.72
C LEU A 6 -5.77 -3.51 27.01
N VAL A 7 -4.98 -3.91 26.00
CA VAL A 7 -3.52 -4.04 26.13
C VAL A 7 -2.88 -2.64 26.16
N TYR A 8 -3.21 -1.78 25.20
CA TYR A 8 -2.81 -0.38 25.18
C TYR A 8 -3.76 0.47 24.31
N SER A 9 -3.66 1.79 24.47
CA SER A 9 -4.18 2.79 23.53
C SER A 9 -3.19 3.95 23.49
N THR A 10 -2.86 4.44 22.31
CA THR A 10 -1.92 5.56 22.12
C THR A 10 -2.43 6.51 21.03
N PHE A 11 -1.76 7.65 20.86
CA PHE A 11 -2.05 8.63 19.81
C PHE A 11 -0.75 8.95 19.05
N VAL A 12 -0.81 8.88 17.72
CA VAL A 12 0.28 9.25 16.82
C VAL A 12 -0.34 10.15 15.74
N GLY A 13 0.08 11.41 15.69
CA GLY A 13 -0.44 12.41 14.77
C GLY A 13 0.25 13.76 14.96
N GLY A 14 0.14 14.64 13.97
CA GLY A 14 0.64 16.01 13.99
C GLY A 14 -0.19 16.93 14.90
N GLY A 15 0.31 18.13 15.16
CA GLY A 15 -0.33 19.12 16.04
C GLY A 15 -1.21 20.14 15.31
N ALA A 16 -1.24 20.12 13.97
CA ALA A 16 -1.96 21.10 13.16
C ALA A 16 -3.48 20.79 13.09
N GLY A 17 -4.26 21.48 13.92
CA GLY A 17 -5.67 21.19 14.21
C GLY A 17 -6.73 21.40 13.11
N GLU A 18 -6.37 21.37 11.83
CA GLU A 18 -7.32 21.48 10.69
C GLU A 18 -7.06 20.40 9.62
N LEU A 19 -6.16 19.45 9.89
CA LEU A 19 -5.57 18.56 8.90
C LEU A 19 -6.01 17.11 9.13
N GLU A 20 -6.28 16.38 8.04
CA GLU A 20 -6.82 15.02 8.06
C GLU A 20 -5.67 14.01 8.09
N GLU A 21 -5.67 13.13 9.09
CA GLU A 21 -4.68 12.06 9.26
C GLU A 21 -5.35 10.66 9.29
N PRO A 22 -6.19 10.30 8.30
CA PRO A 22 -6.91 9.04 8.35
C PRO A 22 -5.94 7.85 8.23
N VAL A 23 -6.15 6.88 9.12
CA VAL A 23 -5.50 5.57 9.04
C VAL A 23 -6.15 4.79 7.92
N ALA A 24 -5.32 4.28 7.01
CA ALA A 24 -5.74 3.41 5.91
C ALA A 24 -5.81 1.96 6.36
N GLY A 25 -4.78 1.48 7.09
CA GLY A 25 -4.74 0.11 7.56
C GLY A 25 -3.81 -0.10 8.75
N VAL A 26 -3.96 -1.25 9.40
CA VAL A 26 -3.11 -1.72 10.49
C VAL A 26 -2.79 -3.19 10.31
N ALA A 27 -1.52 -3.55 10.45
CA ALA A 27 -1.04 -4.92 10.47
C ALA A 27 -0.28 -5.18 11.78
N VAL A 28 -0.31 -6.42 12.28
CA VAL A 28 0.40 -6.81 13.51
C VAL A 28 1.37 -7.93 13.18
N ASP A 29 2.64 -7.75 13.51
CA ASP A 29 3.65 -8.76 13.25
C ASP A 29 3.69 -9.87 14.32
N ALA A 30 4.49 -10.92 14.08
CA ALA A 30 4.62 -12.05 15.01
C ALA A 30 5.20 -11.67 16.39
N ALA A 31 5.81 -10.49 16.52
CA ALA A 31 6.29 -9.96 17.80
C ALA A 31 5.24 -9.11 18.52
N GLY A 32 4.04 -8.94 17.94
CA GLY A 32 2.95 -8.14 18.48
C GLY A 32 3.09 -6.64 18.22
N ARG A 33 4.01 -6.23 17.34
CA ARG A 33 4.19 -4.81 16.97
C ARG A 33 3.14 -4.42 15.94
N ALA A 34 2.47 -3.29 16.17
CA ALA A 34 1.55 -2.73 15.20
C ALA A 34 2.31 -1.89 14.16
N LEU A 35 2.06 -2.15 12.89
CA LEU A 35 2.48 -1.33 11.76
C LEU A 35 1.23 -0.66 11.18
N VAL A 36 1.30 0.65 10.99
CA VAL A 36 0.15 1.47 10.58
C VAL A 36 0.54 2.29 9.37
N ALA A 37 -0.32 2.28 8.36
CA ALA A 37 -0.25 3.19 7.23
C ALA A 37 -1.45 4.13 7.25
N GLY A 38 -1.23 5.37 6.87
CA GLY A 38 -2.26 6.37 6.74
C GLY A 38 -1.74 7.54 5.93
N GLN A 39 -2.56 8.56 5.73
CA GLN A 39 -2.15 9.74 4.98
C GLN A 39 -2.06 10.95 5.90
N THR A 40 -1.22 11.91 5.54
CA THR A 40 -1.14 13.19 6.23
C THR A 40 -0.79 14.28 5.24
N ASN A 41 -1.38 15.45 5.44
CA ASN A 41 -1.01 16.68 4.76
C ASN A 41 -0.27 17.64 5.72
N THR A 42 0.10 17.16 6.90
CA THR A 42 0.90 17.88 7.88
C THR A 42 2.39 17.70 7.60
N THR A 43 3.19 18.66 8.07
CA THR A 43 4.66 18.58 8.04
C THR A 43 5.26 18.27 9.41
N ASP A 44 4.41 18.15 10.43
CA ASP A 44 4.76 17.88 11.82
C ASP A 44 4.31 16.51 12.31
N PHE A 45 3.88 15.62 11.41
CA PHE A 45 3.65 14.21 11.74
C PHE A 45 4.94 13.62 12.36
N PRO A 46 4.84 12.85 13.47
CA PRO A 46 6.01 12.30 14.14
C PRO A 46 6.84 11.42 13.20
N VAL A 47 8.12 11.76 13.02
CA VAL A 47 9.10 10.96 12.27
C VAL A 47 10.31 10.63 13.12
N THR A 48 10.91 9.48 12.87
CA THR A 48 12.11 9.05 13.59
C THR A 48 13.40 9.48 12.88
N VAL A 49 14.49 9.60 13.63
CA VAL A 49 15.81 9.90 13.06
C VAL A 49 16.21 8.81 12.06
N GLY A 50 16.60 9.23 10.86
CA GLY A 50 17.01 8.32 9.79
C GLY A 50 15.85 7.72 8.98
N ALA A 51 14.61 8.16 9.22
CA ALA A 51 13.44 7.80 8.40
C ALA A 51 13.72 8.02 6.90
N PHE A 52 13.09 7.18 6.07
CA PHE A 52 13.26 7.22 4.61
C PHE A 52 12.93 8.60 4.03
N GLN A 53 11.81 9.18 4.43
CA GLN A 53 11.49 10.60 4.22
C GLN A 53 11.11 11.24 5.56
N THR A 54 11.77 12.36 5.87
CA THR A 54 11.61 13.09 7.14
C THR A 54 10.63 14.26 7.04
N SER A 55 10.05 14.49 5.88
CA SER A 55 9.05 15.51 5.61
C SER A 55 8.14 15.03 4.50
N ASN A 56 6.89 15.51 4.49
CA ASN A 56 6.03 15.41 3.33
C ASN A 56 6.77 15.98 2.08
N ALA A 57 6.69 15.25 0.97
CA ALA A 57 7.36 15.48 -0.30
C ALA A 57 6.62 16.48 -1.21
N GLY A 58 5.34 16.75 -0.93
CA GLY A 58 4.57 17.81 -1.57
C GLY A 58 3.08 17.47 -1.67
N GLY A 59 2.44 18.04 -2.68
CA GLY A 59 1.04 17.75 -2.96
C GLY A 59 0.07 18.16 -1.86
N SER A 60 -1.13 17.58 -1.90
CA SER A 60 -2.18 17.79 -0.91
C SER A 60 -2.18 16.76 0.21
N THR A 61 -1.42 15.65 0.08
CA THR A 61 -1.25 14.60 1.11
C THR A 61 -0.16 13.63 0.68
N ASP A 62 0.59 13.10 1.64
CA ASP A 62 1.48 11.94 1.47
C ASP A 62 1.00 10.80 2.35
N LEU A 63 1.52 9.59 2.13
CA LEU A 63 1.40 8.55 3.15
C LEU A 63 2.43 8.72 4.27
N PHE A 64 2.04 8.30 5.47
CA PHE A 64 2.94 7.94 6.55
C PHE A 64 2.88 6.43 6.77
N VAL A 65 3.99 5.87 7.25
CA VAL A 65 4.02 4.53 7.82
C VAL A 65 4.80 4.58 9.12
N PHE A 66 4.27 3.93 10.15
CA PHE A 66 4.98 3.78 11.41
C PHE A 66 4.87 2.38 12.01
N ARG A 67 5.80 2.06 12.91
CA ARG A 67 5.74 0.86 13.76
C ARG A 67 5.80 1.25 15.23
N LEU A 68 4.91 0.66 16.01
CA LEU A 68 4.92 0.75 17.46
C LEU A 68 5.65 -0.43 18.09
N SER A 69 6.19 -0.23 19.30
CA SER A 69 6.55 -1.35 20.17
C SER A 69 5.32 -2.21 20.49
N ALA A 70 5.54 -3.48 20.87
CA ALA A 70 4.44 -4.42 21.09
C ALA A 70 3.50 -4.05 22.25
N ASP A 71 3.99 -3.23 23.20
CA ASP A 71 3.21 -2.63 24.28
C ASP A 71 2.65 -1.25 23.93
N GLY A 72 2.91 -0.75 22.73
CA GLY A 72 2.44 0.55 22.23
C GLY A 72 3.09 1.76 22.89
N SER A 73 4.16 1.58 23.68
CA SER A 73 4.80 2.68 24.41
C SER A 73 5.73 3.52 23.56
N ASP A 74 6.34 2.95 22.52
CA ASP A 74 7.34 3.60 21.69
C ASP A 74 6.97 3.59 20.21
N LEU A 75 7.24 4.71 19.54
CA LEU A 75 7.28 4.80 18.08
C LEU A 75 8.66 4.32 17.62
N GLU A 76 8.77 3.02 17.30
CA GLU A 76 10.07 2.40 16.94
C GLU A 76 10.67 3.02 15.67
N TRP A 77 9.82 3.27 14.68
CA TRP A 77 10.14 4.09 13.52
C TRP A 77 8.88 4.71 12.93
N SER A 78 9.04 5.82 12.23
CA SER A 78 7.99 6.49 11.48
C SER A 78 8.59 7.31 10.35
N THR A 79 7.98 7.22 9.17
CA THR A 79 8.44 7.88 7.94
C THR A 79 7.26 8.41 7.15
N TYR A 80 7.49 9.49 6.41
CA TYR A 80 6.67 9.81 5.24
C TYR A 80 7.06 8.90 4.07
N LEU A 81 6.18 8.79 3.09
CA LEU A 81 6.50 8.28 1.77
C LEU A 81 5.57 8.96 0.75
N GLY A 82 6.15 9.56 -0.29
CA GLY A 82 5.39 10.20 -1.35
C GLY A 82 6.27 10.87 -2.39
N GLY A 83 5.63 11.41 -3.41
CA GLY A 83 6.18 12.28 -4.44
C GLY A 83 5.66 13.71 -4.33
N THR A 84 5.63 14.45 -5.44
CA THR A 84 5.27 15.88 -5.42
C THR A 84 3.78 16.17 -5.50
N ASN A 85 2.93 15.15 -5.73
CA ASN A 85 1.48 15.24 -5.76
C ASN A 85 0.86 14.37 -4.65
N ALA A 86 -0.47 14.19 -4.69
CA ALA A 86 -1.20 13.47 -3.66
C ALA A 86 -0.96 11.95 -3.72
N ASP A 87 -0.64 11.35 -2.57
CA ASP A 87 -0.39 9.92 -2.42
C ASP A 87 -1.27 9.32 -1.32
N TYR A 88 -2.04 8.29 -1.68
CA TYR A 88 -3.08 7.72 -0.83
C TYR A 88 -2.80 6.24 -0.56
N PRO A 89 -2.43 5.85 0.67
CA PRO A 89 -2.37 4.45 1.04
C PRO A 89 -3.81 3.95 1.29
N TYR A 90 -4.07 2.70 0.93
CA TYR A 90 -5.36 2.06 1.17
C TYR A 90 -5.27 0.85 2.09
N ASP A 91 -4.15 0.13 2.10
CA ASP A 91 -4.00 -1.04 2.96
C ASP A 91 -2.53 -1.34 3.27
N ILE A 92 -2.30 -2.11 4.33
CA ILE A 92 -0.98 -2.56 4.79
C ILE A 92 -1.04 -4.01 5.26
N ALA A 93 -0.07 -4.80 4.83
CA ALA A 93 0.23 -6.12 5.38
C ALA A 93 1.65 -6.15 5.97
N VAL A 94 1.93 -7.16 6.79
CA VAL A 94 3.28 -7.38 7.35
C VAL A 94 3.75 -8.79 7.04
N ASP A 95 4.96 -8.90 6.49
CA ASP A 95 5.55 -10.18 6.11
C ASP A 95 6.10 -10.97 7.31
N SER A 96 6.52 -12.21 7.06
CA SER A 96 7.11 -13.08 8.09
C SER A 96 8.41 -12.52 8.72
N GLY A 97 9.06 -11.57 8.05
CA GLY A 97 10.22 -10.82 8.54
C GLY A 97 9.89 -9.55 9.33
N GLY A 98 8.60 -9.19 9.47
CA GLY A 98 8.16 -7.96 10.12
C GLY A 98 8.29 -6.71 9.25
N LEU A 99 8.29 -6.86 7.92
CA LEU A 99 8.39 -5.78 6.94
C LEU A 99 7.01 -5.37 6.43
N ALA A 100 6.74 -4.07 6.45
CA ALA A 100 5.49 -3.50 5.95
C ALA A 100 5.43 -3.57 4.42
N VAL A 101 4.33 -4.10 3.88
CA VAL A 101 3.93 -3.99 2.48
C VAL A 101 2.71 -3.08 2.43
N VAL A 102 2.80 -1.96 1.72
CA VAL A 102 1.73 -0.96 1.63
C VAL A 102 1.28 -0.85 0.18
N VAL A 103 -0.03 -0.73 -0.02
CA VAL A 103 -0.64 -0.52 -1.33
C VAL A 103 -1.52 0.72 -1.33
N GLY A 104 -1.76 1.28 -2.50
CA GLY A 104 -2.63 2.42 -2.67
C GLY A 104 -2.64 2.96 -4.09
N ARG A 105 -2.89 4.28 -4.20
CA ARG A 105 -2.76 5.03 -5.45
C ARG A 105 -1.90 6.27 -5.28
N THR A 106 -1.33 6.71 -6.38
CA THR A 106 -0.50 7.92 -6.43
C THR A 106 -0.83 8.77 -7.66
N ASN A 107 -0.96 10.08 -7.43
CA ASN A 107 -1.02 11.09 -8.47
C ASN A 107 0.39 11.63 -8.80
N SER A 108 1.42 11.13 -8.11
CA SER A 108 2.81 11.56 -8.25
C SER A 108 3.51 10.76 -9.33
N THR A 109 4.06 11.44 -10.34
CA THR A 109 4.89 10.79 -11.37
C THR A 109 6.32 10.55 -10.91
N ASP A 110 6.66 11.02 -9.71
CA ASP A 110 7.97 10.98 -9.07
C ASP A 110 7.94 10.27 -7.71
N MET A 111 6.95 9.41 -7.46
CA MET A 111 6.96 8.52 -6.30
C MET A 111 8.26 7.70 -6.28
N PRO A 112 8.92 7.53 -5.12
CA PRO A 112 10.16 6.75 -5.05
C PRO A 112 9.95 5.31 -5.52
N THR A 113 10.66 4.89 -6.57
CA THR A 113 10.69 3.51 -7.06
C THR A 113 12.08 2.89 -6.87
N THR A 114 12.16 1.56 -6.91
CA THR A 114 13.43 0.83 -6.74
C THR A 114 13.90 0.18 -8.03
N SER A 115 15.22 0.10 -8.22
CA SER A 115 15.80 -0.63 -9.35
C SER A 115 15.40 -2.11 -9.31
N GLY A 116 14.90 -2.63 -10.42
CA GLY A 116 14.43 -4.02 -10.53
C GLY A 116 12.99 -4.24 -10.08
N ALA A 117 12.26 -3.19 -9.71
CA ALA A 117 10.81 -3.26 -9.54
C ALA A 117 10.11 -3.59 -10.87
N TYR A 118 8.89 -4.15 -10.78
CA TYR A 118 8.06 -4.51 -11.92
C TYR A 118 7.83 -3.34 -12.87
N ASP A 119 7.43 -2.19 -12.33
CA ASP A 119 7.34 -0.92 -13.06
C ASP A 119 7.89 0.24 -12.24
N THR A 120 8.62 1.11 -12.91
CA THR A 120 9.31 2.27 -12.33
C THR A 120 8.82 3.60 -12.92
N VAL A 121 7.90 3.56 -13.88
CA VAL A 121 7.39 4.73 -14.58
C VAL A 121 5.88 4.82 -14.38
N HIS A 122 5.41 5.96 -13.91
CA HIS A 122 3.98 6.26 -13.86
C HIS A 122 3.46 6.47 -15.28
N THR A 123 2.61 5.56 -15.76
CA THR A 123 1.98 5.63 -17.09
C THR A 123 0.49 5.93 -17.04
N GLY A 124 -0.11 5.92 -15.84
CA GLY A 124 -1.51 6.18 -15.64
C GLY A 124 -1.94 7.61 -16.01
N SER A 125 -3.21 7.75 -16.41
CA SER A 125 -3.74 9.00 -16.94
C SER A 125 -4.09 10.08 -15.89
N ASP A 126 -4.39 9.66 -14.67
CA ASP A 126 -4.73 10.54 -13.53
C ASP A 126 -4.04 10.08 -12.24
N HIS A 127 -4.20 8.80 -11.90
CA HIS A 127 -3.50 8.15 -10.81
C HIS A 127 -3.19 6.70 -11.18
N GLU A 128 -2.16 6.16 -10.53
CA GLU A 128 -1.60 4.84 -10.77
C GLU A 128 -1.56 4.04 -9.47
N GLY A 129 -1.73 2.73 -9.57
CA GLY A 129 -1.61 1.84 -8.43
C GLY A 129 -0.15 1.76 -7.99
N PHE A 130 0.11 1.82 -6.69
CA PHE A 130 1.44 1.57 -6.16
C PHE A 130 1.43 0.43 -5.15
N LEU A 131 2.56 -0.25 -5.05
CA LEU A 131 2.90 -1.12 -3.94
C LEU A 131 4.35 -0.93 -3.55
N LEU A 132 4.61 -0.92 -2.25
CA LEU A 132 5.94 -0.72 -1.70
C LEU A 132 6.16 -1.60 -0.48
N LYS A 133 7.44 -1.88 -0.21
CA LYS A 133 7.86 -2.63 0.96
C LYS A 133 9.00 -1.91 1.67
N LEU A 134 8.79 -1.57 2.93
CA LEU A 134 9.79 -0.89 3.76
C LEU A 134 10.75 -1.88 4.40
N ASN A 135 12.00 -1.46 4.59
CA ASN A 135 12.95 -2.23 5.40
C ASN A 135 12.54 -2.20 6.88
N ALA A 136 13.14 -3.08 7.69
CA ALA A 136 12.75 -3.27 9.09
C ALA A 136 12.99 -2.05 9.99
N GLN A 137 13.72 -1.04 9.51
CA GLN A 137 14.05 0.18 10.24
C GLN A 137 13.27 1.41 9.73
N GLY A 138 12.43 1.27 8.70
CA GLY A 138 11.72 2.40 8.08
C GLY A 138 12.65 3.42 7.41
N THR A 139 13.89 3.05 7.09
CA THR A 139 14.93 3.96 6.55
C THR A 139 15.12 3.83 5.05
N GLY A 140 14.45 2.88 4.41
CA GLY A 140 14.61 2.58 2.99
C GLY A 140 13.60 1.56 2.51
N LEU A 141 13.55 1.41 1.19
CA LEU A 141 12.65 0.50 0.50
C LEU A 141 13.37 -0.80 0.14
N VAL A 142 12.73 -1.93 0.44
CA VAL A 142 13.09 -3.23 -0.14
C VAL A 142 12.70 -3.25 -1.61
N PHE A 143 11.48 -2.80 -1.91
CA PHE A 143 11.05 -2.46 -3.26
C PHE A 143 9.99 -1.35 -3.22
N SER A 144 9.77 -0.69 -4.35
CA SER A 144 8.62 0.15 -4.63
C SER A 144 8.37 0.17 -6.13
N SER A 145 7.13 -0.09 -6.51
CA SER A 145 6.70 -0.31 -7.89
C SER A 145 5.34 0.36 -8.14
N TYR A 146 5.12 0.74 -9.39
CA TYR A 146 3.77 0.93 -9.91
C TYR A 146 3.16 -0.41 -10.33
N LEU A 147 1.82 -0.46 -10.41
CA LEU A 147 1.06 -1.58 -10.96
C LEU A 147 -0.28 -1.08 -11.54
N GLY A 148 -0.36 -1.11 -12.87
CA GLY A 148 -1.52 -0.72 -13.66
C GLY A 148 -1.19 -0.71 -15.16
N GLY A 149 -1.79 0.22 -15.90
CA GLY A 149 -1.55 0.42 -17.32
C GLY A 149 -1.55 1.90 -17.71
N ASN A 150 -2.16 2.25 -18.86
CA ASN A 150 -2.10 3.61 -19.39
C ASN A 150 -3.27 4.53 -19.00
N ALA A 151 -4.23 4.02 -18.23
CA ALA A 151 -5.40 4.75 -17.75
C ALA A 151 -5.34 4.90 -16.23
N THR A 152 -6.47 4.88 -15.54
CA THR A 152 -6.50 5.06 -14.09
C THR A 152 -6.49 3.72 -13.40
N ASP A 153 -5.60 3.57 -12.42
CA ASP A 153 -5.40 2.33 -11.68
C ASP A 153 -5.24 2.61 -10.18
N GLU A 154 -5.71 1.70 -9.35
CA GLU A 154 -5.52 1.75 -7.90
C GLU A 154 -5.41 0.34 -7.29
N LEU A 155 -4.59 0.20 -6.25
CA LEU A 155 -4.53 -1.01 -5.44
C LEU A 155 -5.21 -0.76 -4.11
N VAL A 156 -6.26 -1.52 -3.79
CA VAL A 156 -7.15 -1.26 -2.66
C VAL A 156 -6.92 -2.16 -1.46
N ALA A 157 -6.36 -3.36 -1.66
CA ALA A 157 -6.15 -4.32 -0.59
C ALA A 157 -4.92 -5.17 -0.85
N VAL A 158 -4.25 -5.60 0.22
CA VAL A 158 -3.06 -6.45 0.16
C VAL A 158 -3.12 -7.56 1.20
N ALA A 159 -2.78 -8.78 0.78
CA ALA A 159 -2.60 -9.93 1.65
C ALA A 159 -1.31 -10.67 1.27
N LEU A 160 -0.72 -11.40 2.20
CA LEU A 160 0.50 -12.16 1.98
C LEU A 160 0.24 -13.66 2.15
N ASP A 161 0.68 -14.47 1.19
CA ASP A 161 0.62 -15.93 1.32
C ASP A 161 1.69 -16.46 2.30
N GLY A 162 1.62 -17.74 2.67
CA GLY A 162 2.56 -18.37 3.61
C GLY A 162 4.03 -18.40 3.17
N THR A 163 4.35 -17.87 1.98
CA THR A 163 5.70 -17.70 1.44
C THR A 163 6.09 -16.23 1.25
N ASP A 164 5.34 -15.30 1.85
CA ASP A 164 5.42 -13.84 1.66
C ASP A 164 5.15 -13.38 0.21
N GLY A 165 4.51 -14.23 -0.60
CA GLY A 165 3.99 -13.85 -1.91
C GLY A 165 2.88 -12.83 -1.74
N ILE A 166 2.92 -11.74 -2.51
CA ILE A 166 2.03 -10.61 -2.32
C ILE A 166 0.81 -10.82 -3.21
N LEU A 167 -0.38 -10.85 -2.64
CA LEU A 167 -1.62 -10.76 -3.40
C LEU A 167 -2.20 -9.37 -3.20
N VAL A 168 -2.59 -8.73 -4.30
CA VAL A 168 -3.23 -7.43 -4.30
C VAL A 168 -4.56 -7.52 -5.01
N ALA A 169 -5.54 -6.78 -4.52
CA ALA A 169 -6.76 -6.48 -5.25
C ALA A 169 -6.76 -5.00 -5.62
N GLY A 170 -7.27 -4.68 -6.80
CA GLY A 170 -7.28 -3.33 -7.34
C GLY A 170 -8.42 -3.08 -8.30
N ASN A 171 -8.53 -1.84 -8.74
CA ASN A 171 -9.49 -1.40 -9.75
C ASN A 171 -8.73 -0.76 -10.90
N THR A 172 -9.13 -1.02 -12.14
CA THR A 172 -8.45 -0.54 -13.33
C THR A 172 -9.42 -0.01 -14.39
N LEU A 173 -8.99 1.04 -15.09
CA LEU A 173 -9.58 1.51 -16.35
C LEU A 173 -8.68 1.20 -17.55
N SER A 174 -7.57 0.49 -17.33
CA SER A 174 -6.45 0.38 -18.27
C SER A 174 -6.59 -0.83 -19.21
N PRO A 175 -6.88 -0.62 -20.51
CA PRO A 175 -7.05 -1.70 -21.48
C PRO A 175 -5.77 -2.51 -21.74
N ASP A 176 -4.63 -2.03 -21.29
CA ASP A 176 -3.31 -2.63 -21.46
C ASP A 176 -2.71 -3.23 -20.19
N LEU A 177 -3.45 -3.27 -19.07
CA LEU A 177 -3.02 -4.04 -17.91
C LEU A 177 -3.03 -5.54 -18.27
N PRO A 178 -1.88 -6.24 -18.27
CA PRO A 178 -1.79 -7.56 -18.89
C PRO A 178 -2.38 -8.64 -17.97
N ALA A 179 -3.55 -9.16 -18.33
CA ALA A 179 -4.06 -10.39 -17.73
C ALA A 179 -3.15 -11.58 -18.08
N SER A 180 -2.99 -12.50 -17.13
CA SER A 180 -2.21 -13.71 -17.35
C SER A 180 -2.88 -14.64 -18.35
N SER A 181 -2.08 -15.32 -19.18
CA SER A 181 -2.59 -16.30 -20.12
C SER A 181 -3.34 -17.41 -19.39
N GLY A 182 -4.59 -17.69 -19.79
CA GLY A 182 -5.46 -18.67 -19.15
C GLY A 182 -6.20 -18.14 -17.91
N ALA A 183 -6.15 -16.83 -17.64
CA ALA A 183 -6.99 -16.20 -16.62
C ALA A 183 -8.48 -16.39 -16.94
N ALA A 184 -9.32 -16.40 -15.90
CA ALA A 184 -10.77 -16.56 -16.06
C ALA A 184 -11.39 -15.42 -16.89
N PHE A 185 -10.79 -14.23 -16.82
CA PHE A 185 -11.14 -13.05 -17.60
C PHE A 185 -9.86 -12.38 -18.11
N GLU A 186 -9.68 -12.37 -19.44
CA GLU A 186 -8.45 -11.89 -20.09
C GLU A 186 -8.56 -10.47 -20.67
N ASN A 187 -9.75 -9.88 -20.69
CA ASN A 187 -9.96 -8.55 -21.27
C ASN A 187 -10.93 -7.74 -20.41
N LEU A 188 -10.65 -6.44 -20.28
CA LEU A 188 -11.61 -5.48 -19.76
C LEU A 188 -12.87 -5.47 -20.64
N THR A 189 -14.02 -5.44 -20.00
CA THR A 189 -15.30 -5.38 -20.71
C THR A 189 -15.98 -4.04 -20.43
N GLY A 190 -15.81 -3.06 -21.33
CA GLY A 190 -16.48 -1.76 -21.22
C GLY A 190 -15.52 -0.59 -21.03
N PHE A 191 -16.07 0.56 -20.62
CA PHE A 191 -15.33 1.82 -20.35
C PHE A 191 -15.46 2.23 -18.87
N SER A 192 -15.63 1.25 -17.97
CA SER A 192 -15.82 1.45 -16.53
C SER A 192 -14.75 0.69 -15.75
N PHE A 193 -14.55 1.06 -14.48
CA PHE A 193 -13.63 0.35 -13.60
C PHE A 193 -14.02 -1.13 -13.55
N ASP A 194 -13.02 -1.98 -13.79
CA ASP A 194 -13.09 -3.41 -13.52
C ASP A 194 -12.17 -3.72 -12.34
N ALA A 195 -12.60 -4.66 -11.49
CA ALA A 195 -11.76 -5.15 -10.42
C ALA A 195 -10.72 -6.12 -10.99
N PHE A 196 -9.56 -6.21 -10.35
CA PHE A 196 -8.57 -7.24 -10.63
C PHE A 196 -7.96 -7.78 -9.35
N VAL A 197 -7.40 -8.99 -9.45
CA VAL A 197 -6.50 -9.55 -8.45
C VAL A 197 -5.20 -9.92 -9.13
N ALA A 198 -4.08 -9.56 -8.51
CA ALA A 198 -2.76 -9.88 -8.98
C ALA A 198 -1.92 -10.54 -7.87
N LYS A 199 -1.08 -11.48 -8.27
CA LYS A 199 -0.01 -12.03 -7.44
C LYS A 199 1.30 -11.39 -7.87
N VAL A 200 1.91 -10.64 -6.97
CA VAL A 200 3.22 -10.03 -7.15
C VAL A 200 4.25 -10.83 -6.36
N ARG A 201 5.42 -11.01 -6.97
CA ARG A 201 6.56 -11.65 -6.32
C ARG A 201 6.97 -10.87 -5.06
N SER A 202 7.44 -11.57 -4.03
CA SER A 202 7.77 -10.99 -2.72
C SER A 202 8.87 -9.92 -2.71
N ASP A 203 9.66 -9.85 -3.79
CA ASP A 203 10.68 -8.84 -4.06
C ASP A 203 10.19 -7.68 -4.96
N GLY A 204 8.91 -7.70 -5.37
CA GLY A 204 8.30 -6.67 -6.21
C GLY A 204 8.75 -6.67 -7.68
N SER A 205 9.52 -7.66 -8.12
CA SER A 205 10.15 -7.64 -9.46
C SER A 205 9.24 -8.10 -10.59
N SER A 206 8.13 -8.77 -10.29
CA SER A 206 7.24 -9.36 -11.29
C SER A 206 5.82 -9.57 -10.78
N VAL A 207 4.85 -9.41 -11.69
CA VAL A 207 3.49 -9.89 -11.52
C VAL A 207 3.42 -11.32 -12.06
N ASP A 208 3.35 -12.30 -11.16
CA ASP A 208 3.35 -13.73 -11.49
C ASP A 208 1.99 -14.18 -12.04
N ALA A 209 0.90 -13.57 -11.59
CA ALA A 209 -0.45 -13.83 -12.07
C ALA A 209 -1.32 -12.57 -11.96
N LEU A 210 -2.25 -12.38 -12.89
CA LEU A 210 -3.27 -11.33 -12.87
C LEU A 210 -4.54 -11.82 -13.56
N THR A 211 -5.70 -11.57 -12.97
CA THR A 211 -7.00 -11.78 -13.59
C THR A 211 -7.94 -10.64 -13.26
N TYR A 212 -8.81 -10.30 -14.21
CA TYR A 212 -9.94 -9.42 -13.95
C TYR A 212 -11.05 -10.15 -13.19
N LEU A 213 -11.85 -9.39 -12.46
CA LEU A 213 -13.05 -9.80 -11.75
C LEU A 213 -14.18 -8.84 -12.14
N GLY A 214 -15.34 -9.38 -12.53
CA GLY A 214 -16.50 -8.55 -12.90
C GLY A 214 -17.07 -8.87 -14.28
N GLY A 215 -17.86 -7.96 -14.81
CA GLY A 215 -18.52 -8.03 -16.11
C GLY A 215 -18.53 -6.67 -16.82
N ALA A 216 -19.48 -6.45 -17.71
CA ALA A 216 -19.41 -5.30 -18.64
C ALA A 216 -19.70 -3.91 -18.04
N LYS A 217 -19.72 -3.79 -16.71
CA LYS A 217 -20.15 -2.61 -15.97
C LYS A 217 -19.12 -2.30 -14.89
N TRP A 218 -19.44 -1.34 -14.01
CA TRP A 218 -18.57 -1.00 -12.91
C TRP A 218 -18.54 -2.15 -11.89
N ASP A 219 -17.38 -2.77 -11.76
CA ASP A 219 -17.05 -3.77 -10.75
C ASP A 219 -15.86 -3.26 -9.92
N VAL A 220 -15.89 -3.48 -8.60
CA VAL A 220 -14.85 -2.99 -7.69
C VAL A 220 -14.41 -4.05 -6.69
N ALA A 221 -13.11 -4.11 -6.44
CA ALA A 221 -12.55 -4.73 -5.26
C ALA A 221 -12.66 -3.76 -4.08
N LEU A 222 -12.89 -4.30 -2.88
CA LEU A 222 -12.95 -3.53 -1.63
C LEU A 222 -12.03 -4.10 -0.54
N SER A 223 -11.79 -5.41 -0.58
CA SER A 223 -10.97 -6.11 0.40
C SER A 223 -10.42 -7.39 -0.21
N LEU A 224 -9.32 -7.87 0.34
CA LEU A 224 -8.74 -9.17 0.04
C LEU A 224 -8.38 -9.82 1.37
N ASP A 225 -8.71 -11.10 1.51
CA ASP A 225 -8.29 -11.89 2.66
C ASP A 225 -7.91 -13.30 2.18
N LEU A 226 -7.02 -13.95 2.93
CA LEU A 226 -6.61 -15.31 2.67
C LEU A 226 -7.11 -16.19 3.82
N ASP A 227 -7.74 -17.30 3.48
CA ASP A 227 -8.05 -18.32 4.48
C ASP A 227 -6.75 -18.80 5.15
N ASP A 228 -6.81 -19.03 6.46
CA ASP A 228 -5.71 -19.59 7.25
C ASP A 228 -5.10 -20.80 6.53
N GLN A 229 -3.78 -20.73 6.25
CA GLN A 229 -3.01 -21.79 5.60
C GLN A 229 -2.65 -22.93 6.56
#